data_AF-A0A958BHZ7-F1
#
_entry.id   AF-A0A958BHZ7-F1
#
_cell.length_a   1.000
_cell.length_b   1.000
_cell.length_c   1.000
_cell.angle_alpha   90.00
_cell.angle_beta   90.00
_cell.angle_gamma   90.00
#
_symmetry.space_group_name_H-M   'P 1'
#
loop_
_entity.id
_entity.type
_entity.pdbx_description
1 polymer ?
#
loop_
_entity_poly.entity_id
_entity_poly.type
_entity_poly.pdbx_seq_one_letter_code
_entity_poly.pdbx_strand_id
1 'polypeptide(L)'
;MLIPGQRVVAQSEPELGLGIIVEVEEGTIDVLFPGSEVQRRYSVRTAPLRRLVLSVGQRAATKEGKRFTVEKIIEEDGLYRYKGKGVNILESDLHHQVEDLGAIDQFLTGDWSPRRTYDLRKEGWRLRAENLTPDVRGIAGCRVSLLPHQLYVARSVSRREMPRVLLADEVGLGKTIEAGLVFASLRALGRASRVLIVVPEALKNQWLVEMYRRFNEMFTMLDEARAADEEKTTGESVFLSARRVICSFEFLLGNPDRLSEATAENWDLLIIDEAHHLGWDVEEPDAEWVTAKLLSDHSRGLLLLTTTPR
;
A
#
# COMPACT_ATOMS: atom_id res chain seq x y z
N MET A 1 -36.02 6.42 -23.74
CA MET A 1 -35.48 5.52 -24.78
C MET A 1 -33.97 5.52 -24.64
N LEU A 2 -33.33 4.35 -24.70
CA LEU A 2 -31.87 4.26 -24.63
C LEU A 2 -31.28 4.62 -26.00
N ILE A 3 -30.29 5.50 -26.03
CA ILE A 3 -29.62 5.96 -27.26
C ILE A 3 -28.10 5.92 -27.09
N PRO A 4 -27.33 5.85 -28.19
CA PRO A 4 -25.88 5.95 -28.15
C PRO A 4 -25.38 7.19 -27.41
N GLY A 5 -24.32 7.04 -26.62
CA GLY A 5 -23.72 8.10 -25.81
C GLY A 5 -24.21 8.17 -24.37
N GLN A 6 -25.34 7.57 -24.04
CA GLN A 6 -25.85 7.55 -22.66
C GLN A 6 -24.97 6.71 -21.73
N ARG A 7 -24.82 7.15 -20.48
CA ARG A 7 -24.11 6.39 -19.45
C ARG A 7 -25.08 5.49 -18.70
N VAL A 8 -24.73 4.21 -18.56
CA VAL A 8 -25.60 3.19 -17.96
C VAL A 8 -24.85 2.30 -16.99
N VAL A 9 -25.56 1.75 -16.01
CA VAL A 9 -25.07 0.71 -15.10
C VAL A 9 -25.85 -0.57 -15.36
N ALA A 10 -25.14 -1.69 -15.49
CA ALA A 10 -25.77 -3.01 -15.53
C ALA A 10 -26.14 -3.43 -14.11
N GLN A 11 -27.44 -3.54 -13.83
CA GLN A 11 -27.94 -3.91 -12.50
C GLN A 11 -27.61 -5.37 -12.13
N SER A 12 -27.40 -6.24 -13.12
CA SER A 12 -27.03 -7.64 -12.93
C SER A 12 -25.53 -7.86 -12.70
N GLU A 13 -24.68 -6.93 -13.16
CA GLU A 13 -23.22 -7.01 -13.13
C GLU A 13 -22.64 -5.67 -12.64
N PRO A 14 -22.92 -5.24 -11.39
CA PRO A 14 -22.48 -3.94 -10.87
C PRO A 14 -20.95 -3.77 -10.83
N GLU A 15 -20.20 -4.87 -10.81
CA GLU A 15 -18.73 -4.91 -10.85
C GLU A 15 -18.13 -4.34 -12.14
N LEU A 16 -18.88 -4.28 -13.25
CA LEU A 16 -18.44 -3.68 -14.51
C LEU A 16 -18.40 -2.14 -14.45
N GLY A 17 -19.04 -1.54 -13.44
CA GLY A 17 -19.07 -0.10 -13.24
C GLY A 17 -19.93 0.63 -14.28
N LEU A 18 -19.52 1.86 -14.62
CA LEU A 18 -20.31 2.74 -15.50
C LEU A 18 -19.97 2.52 -16.98
N GLY A 19 -20.93 1.98 -17.72
CA GLY A 19 -20.88 1.76 -19.16
C GLY A 19 -21.35 2.95 -19.98
N ILE A 20 -21.04 2.92 -21.27
CA ILE A 20 -21.55 3.83 -22.31
C ILE A 20 -22.25 2.99 -23.38
N ILE A 21 -23.45 3.41 -23.78
CA ILE A 21 -24.14 2.81 -24.92
C ILE A 21 -23.38 3.21 -26.18
N VAL A 22 -22.87 2.22 -26.90
CA VAL A 22 -22.15 2.43 -28.16
C VAL A 22 -23.14 2.41 -29.31
N GLU A 23 -24.04 1.44 -29.30
CA GLU A 23 -24.95 1.19 -30.41
C GLU A 23 -26.28 0.60 -29.91
N VAL A 24 -27.36 0.94 -30.62
CA VAL A 24 -28.71 0.41 -30.37
C VAL A 24 -29.27 -0.04 -31.71
N GLU A 25 -29.41 -1.35 -31.88
CA GLU A 25 -29.97 -1.99 -33.07
C GLU A 25 -31.40 -2.49 -32.79
N GLU A 26 -32.07 -3.05 -33.80
CA GLU A 26 -33.38 -3.69 -33.64
C GLU A 26 -33.31 -4.88 -32.66
N GLY A 27 -33.62 -4.61 -31.40
CA GLY A 27 -33.74 -5.63 -30.35
C GLY A 27 -32.49 -5.84 -29.50
N THR A 28 -31.35 -5.19 -29.80
CA THR A 28 -30.13 -5.28 -28.97
C THR A 28 -29.51 -3.92 -28.65
N ILE A 29 -28.76 -3.86 -27.54
CA ILE A 29 -28.04 -2.69 -27.05
C ILE A 29 -26.61 -3.12 -26.72
N ASP A 30 -25.64 -2.46 -27.35
CA ASP A 30 -24.23 -2.67 -27.07
C ASP A 30 -23.71 -1.62 -26.10
N VAL A 31 -23.12 -2.10 -25.01
CA VAL A 31 -22.58 -1.28 -23.93
C VAL A 31 -21.09 -1.59 -23.74
N LEU A 32 -20.26 -0.56 -23.80
CA LEU A 32 -18.86 -0.63 -23.43
C LEU A 32 -18.70 -0.19 -21.98
N PHE A 33 -18.01 -1.00 -21.17
CA PHE A 33 -17.63 -0.70 -19.78
C PHE A 33 -16.15 -0.36 -19.72
N PRO A 34 -15.76 0.93 -19.76
CA PRO A 34 -14.36 1.32 -19.89
C PRO A 34 -13.52 0.96 -18.66
N GLY A 35 -14.12 0.88 -17.48
CA GLY A 35 -13.39 0.56 -16.24
C GLY A 35 -12.93 -0.89 -16.16
N SER A 36 -13.61 -1.80 -16.85
CA SER A 36 -13.28 -3.23 -16.91
C SER A 36 -12.79 -3.67 -18.30
N GLU A 37 -12.76 -2.77 -19.28
CA GLU A 37 -12.45 -3.04 -20.69
C GLU A 37 -13.35 -4.15 -21.31
N VAL A 38 -14.60 -4.25 -20.86
CA VAL A 38 -15.55 -5.27 -21.31
C VAL A 38 -16.64 -4.65 -22.17
N GLN A 39 -16.99 -5.30 -23.28
CA GLN A 39 -18.19 -5.01 -24.05
C GLN A 39 -19.26 -6.07 -23.77
N ARG A 40 -20.51 -5.63 -23.59
CA ARG A 40 -21.68 -6.49 -23.36
C ARG A 40 -22.81 -6.11 -24.30
N ARG A 41 -23.51 -7.14 -24.79
CA ARG A 41 -24.72 -7.00 -25.61
C ARG A 41 -25.93 -7.42 -24.79
N TYR A 42 -26.91 -6.54 -24.66
CA TYR A 42 -28.16 -6.77 -23.96
C TYR A 42 -29.34 -6.76 -24.91
N SER A 43 -30.44 -7.46 -24.60
CA SER A 43 -31.68 -7.34 -25.37
C SER A 43 -32.46 -6.10 -24.95
N VAL A 44 -32.93 -5.27 -25.90
CA VAL A 44 -33.70 -4.04 -25.61
C VAL A 44 -34.90 -4.28 -24.69
N ARG A 45 -35.55 -5.45 -24.78
CA ARG A 45 -36.77 -5.78 -24.01
C ARG A 45 -36.50 -6.14 -22.55
N THR A 46 -35.34 -6.71 -22.25
CA THR A 46 -35.00 -7.27 -20.94
C THR A 46 -33.71 -6.71 -20.35
N ALA A 47 -33.11 -5.72 -21.01
CA ALA A 47 -31.84 -5.13 -20.59
C ALA A 47 -31.93 -4.63 -19.15
N PRO A 48 -31.16 -5.19 -18.20
CA PRO A 48 -31.11 -4.72 -16.82
C PRO A 48 -30.23 -3.47 -16.73
N LEU A 49 -30.42 -2.51 -17.64
CA LEU A 49 -29.62 -1.29 -17.76
C LEU A 49 -30.37 -0.12 -17.13
N ARG A 50 -29.70 0.58 -16.20
CA ARG A 50 -30.18 1.84 -15.63
C ARG A 50 -29.32 2.98 -16.14
N ARG A 51 -29.92 3.98 -16.80
CA ARG A 51 -29.21 5.23 -17.14
C ARG A 51 -28.78 5.97 -15.88
N LEU A 52 -27.51 6.34 -15.81
CA LEU A 52 -27.00 7.21 -14.75
C LEU A 52 -27.28 8.66 -15.12
N VAL A 53 -28.03 9.35 -14.28
CA VAL A 53 -28.26 10.79 -14.39
C VAL A 53 -27.76 11.44 -13.11
N LEU A 54 -26.85 12.41 -13.23
CA LEU A 54 -26.34 13.14 -12.07
C LEU A 54 -27.36 14.18 -11.58
N SER A 55 -27.27 14.55 -10.32
CA SER A 55 -28.08 15.64 -9.73
C SER A 55 -27.28 16.94 -9.61
N VAL A 56 -27.96 18.09 -9.63
CA VAL A 56 -27.33 19.38 -9.29
C VAL A 56 -26.81 19.32 -7.86
N GLY A 57 -25.57 19.73 -7.63
CA GLY A 57 -24.84 19.61 -6.38
C GLY A 57 -23.96 18.35 -6.28
N GLN A 58 -24.15 17.35 -7.15
CA GLN A 58 -23.35 16.13 -7.16
C GLN A 58 -21.93 16.40 -7.67
N ARG A 59 -20.93 15.73 -7.08
CA ARG A 59 -19.55 15.74 -7.57
C ARG A 59 -19.36 14.66 -8.63
N ALA A 60 -18.60 14.98 -9.66
CA ALA A 60 -18.25 14.08 -10.74
C ALA A 60 -16.86 14.41 -11.29
N ALA A 61 -16.31 13.49 -12.07
CA ALA A 61 -15.06 13.67 -12.79
C ALA A 61 -15.27 13.53 -14.30
N THR A 62 -14.51 14.29 -15.07
CA THR A 62 -14.38 14.10 -16.53
C THR A 62 -13.52 12.86 -16.82
N LYS A 63 -13.58 12.32 -18.04
CA LYS A 63 -12.63 11.28 -18.52
C LYS A 63 -11.16 11.65 -18.29
N GLU A 64 -10.83 12.93 -18.36
CA GLU A 64 -9.48 13.48 -18.13
C GLU A 64 -9.11 13.60 -16.63
N GLY A 65 -10.00 13.18 -15.73
CA GLY A 65 -9.76 13.21 -14.28
C GLY A 65 -10.04 14.55 -13.60
N LYS A 66 -10.56 15.56 -14.33
CA LYS A 66 -10.90 16.87 -13.74
C LYS A 66 -12.20 16.75 -12.93
N ARG A 67 -12.11 17.01 -11.62
CA ARG A 67 -13.28 17.00 -10.72
C ARG A 67 -14.08 18.29 -10.81
N PHE A 68 -15.40 18.18 -10.76
CA PHE A 68 -16.33 19.31 -10.75
C PHE A 68 -17.60 18.98 -9.96
N THR A 69 -18.33 20.03 -9.60
CA THR A 69 -19.68 19.91 -9.02
C THR A 69 -20.69 20.35 -10.08
N VAL A 70 -21.75 19.55 -10.27
CA VAL A 70 -22.81 19.85 -11.23
C VAL A 70 -23.60 21.06 -10.73
N GLU A 71 -23.55 22.17 -11.45
CA GLU A 71 -24.33 23.38 -11.16
C GLU A 71 -25.58 23.45 -12.02
N LYS A 72 -25.51 22.91 -13.25
CA LYS A 72 -26.64 22.90 -14.19
C LYS A 72 -26.59 21.68 -15.09
N ILE A 73 -27.76 21.18 -15.44
CA ILE A 73 -27.98 20.07 -16.37
C ILE A 73 -28.81 20.60 -17.53
N ILE A 74 -28.40 20.28 -18.76
CA ILE A 74 -29.12 20.63 -19.98
C ILE A 74 -29.31 19.35 -20.79
N GLU A 75 -30.53 19.10 -21.27
CA GLU A 75 -30.82 17.97 -22.17
C GLU A 75 -30.82 18.47 -23.61
N GLU A 76 -29.99 17.86 -24.45
CA GLU A 76 -29.85 18.15 -25.88
C GLU A 76 -29.89 16.79 -26.61
N ASP A 77 -30.84 16.62 -27.53
CA ASP A 77 -30.99 15.39 -28.35
C ASP A 77 -31.04 14.08 -27.54
N GLY A 78 -31.63 14.12 -26.33
CA GLY A 78 -31.76 12.97 -25.44
C GLY A 78 -30.49 12.62 -24.65
N LEU A 79 -29.43 13.44 -24.76
CA LEU A 79 -28.21 13.35 -23.98
C LEU A 79 -28.12 14.47 -22.94
N TYR A 80 -27.53 14.19 -21.79
CA TYR A 80 -27.31 15.21 -20.76
C TYR A 80 -25.95 15.89 -20.91
N ARG A 81 -25.96 17.21 -20.79
CA ARG A 81 -24.79 18.08 -20.66
C ARG A 81 -24.70 18.61 -19.24
N TYR A 82 -23.59 18.32 -18.57
CA TYR A 82 -23.32 18.74 -17.21
C TYR A 82 -22.39 19.96 -17.19
N LYS A 83 -22.84 21.04 -16.57
CA LYS A 83 -22.08 22.29 -16.38
C LYS A 83 -21.71 22.46 -14.92
N GLY A 84 -20.47 22.85 -14.66
CA GLY A 84 -19.96 23.28 -13.36
C GLY A 84 -18.80 24.26 -13.55
N LYS A 85 -18.15 24.67 -12.46
CA LYS A 85 -17.03 25.63 -12.49
C LYS A 85 -15.93 25.23 -13.48
N GLY A 86 -15.92 25.91 -14.63
CA GLY A 86 -14.93 25.68 -15.69
C GLY A 86 -14.99 24.28 -16.33
N VAL A 87 -16.14 23.59 -16.25
CA VAL A 87 -16.38 22.28 -16.87
C VAL A 87 -17.74 22.28 -17.54
N ASN A 88 -17.77 21.84 -18.80
CA ASN A 88 -18.99 21.71 -19.59
C ASN A 88 -18.84 20.46 -20.46
N ILE A 89 -19.38 19.33 -19.99
CA ILE A 89 -19.17 18.02 -20.62
C ILE A 89 -20.50 17.35 -20.97
N LEU A 90 -20.47 16.49 -21.98
CA LEU A 90 -21.56 15.55 -22.26
C LEU A 90 -21.49 14.37 -21.30
N GLU A 91 -22.61 13.69 -21.06
CA GLU A 91 -22.64 12.50 -20.19
C GLU A 91 -21.69 11.41 -20.69
N SER A 92 -21.50 11.29 -21.99
CA SER A 92 -20.54 10.38 -22.63
C SER A 92 -19.11 10.58 -22.13
N ASP A 93 -18.77 11.78 -21.66
CA ASP A 93 -17.44 12.19 -21.19
C ASP A 93 -17.28 12.17 -19.66
N LEU A 94 -18.26 11.61 -18.96
CA LEU A 94 -18.12 11.27 -17.55
C LEU A 94 -17.06 10.17 -17.37
N HIS A 95 -16.30 10.30 -16.29
CA HIS A 95 -15.37 9.28 -15.85
C HIS A 95 -16.09 7.93 -15.60
N HIS A 96 -15.36 6.82 -15.71
CA HIS A 96 -15.91 5.47 -15.57
C HIS A 96 -16.16 5.07 -14.11
N GLN A 97 -15.46 5.69 -13.17
CA GLN A 97 -15.78 5.60 -11.74
C GLN A 97 -16.82 6.65 -11.38
N VAL A 98 -18.00 6.19 -10.95
CA VAL A 98 -18.99 7.06 -10.29
C VAL A 98 -18.45 7.36 -8.92
N GLU A 99 -18.21 8.65 -8.61
CA GLU A 99 -17.92 9.05 -7.23
C GLU A 99 -19.11 8.65 -6.35
N ASP A 100 -18.81 7.99 -5.23
CA ASP A 100 -19.76 7.38 -4.28
C ASP A 100 -21.01 8.26 -4.11
N LEU A 101 -22.16 7.80 -4.62
CA LEU A 101 -23.44 8.46 -4.36
C LEU A 101 -23.58 8.53 -2.84
N GLY A 102 -23.70 9.73 -2.26
CA GLY A 102 -23.84 9.86 -0.82
C GLY A 102 -25.00 8.99 -0.31
N ALA A 103 -24.92 8.52 0.95
CA ALA A 103 -25.94 7.62 1.51
C ALA A 103 -27.38 8.17 1.41
N ILE A 104 -27.54 9.50 1.37
CA ILE A 104 -28.82 10.19 1.18
C ILE A 104 -29.33 10.03 -0.25
N ASP A 105 -28.48 10.14 -1.27
CA ASP A 105 -28.88 10.01 -2.67
C ASP A 105 -29.20 8.56 -3.03
N GLN A 106 -28.42 7.61 -2.50
CA GLN A 106 -28.74 6.18 -2.56
C GLN A 106 -30.12 5.92 -1.92
N PHE A 107 -30.42 6.63 -0.82
CA PHE A 107 -31.71 6.54 -0.17
C PHE A 107 -32.85 7.06 -1.05
N LEU A 108 -32.73 8.28 -1.54
CA LEU A 108 -33.79 8.91 -2.34
C LEU A 108 -34.07 8.19 -3.66
N THR A 109 -33.08 7.47 -4.21
CA THR A 109 -33.20 6.75 -5.48
C THR A 109 -33.64 5.30 -5.34
N GLY A 110 -33.87 4.81 -4.12
CA GLY A 110 -34.28 3.43 -3.88
C GLY A 110 -33.17 2.39 -4.01
N ASP A 111 -31.91 2.84 -4.04
CA ASP A 111 -30.71 2.03 -4.26
C ASP A 111 -30.13 1.57 -2.91
N TRP A 112 -30.84 0.64 -2.27
CA TRP A 112 -30.54 0.19 -0.91
C TRP A 112 -29.60 -1.02 -0.89
N SER A 113 -28.60 -1.00 -0.02
CA SER A 113 -27.89 -2.22 0.34
C SER A 113 -28.78 -3.13 1.21
N PRO A 114 -28.72 -4.47 1.04
CA PRO A 114 -29.38 -5.40 1.96
C PRO A 114 -28.94 -5.16 3.41
N ARG A 115 -29.87 -5.35 4.37
CA ARG A 115 -29.60 -5.17 5.80
C ARG A 115 -28.33 -5.89 6.26
N ARG A 116 -28.12 -7.14 5.82
CA ARG A 116 -26.93 -7.93 6.17
C ARG A 116 -25.63 -7.23 5.78
N THR A 117 -25.59 -6.57 4.62
CA THR A 117 -24.42 -5.85 4.13
C THR A 117 -24.19 -4.57 4.93
N TYR A 118 -25.26 -3.87 5.31
CA TYR A 118 -25.19 -2.72 6.22
C TYR A 118 -24.65 -3.14 7.59
N ASP A 119 -25.21 -4.19 8.18
CA ASP A 119 -24.82 -4.71 9.50
C ASP A 119 -23.34 -5.17 9.47
N LEU A 120 -22.92 -5.86 8.41
CA LEU A 120 -21.53 -6.26 8.21
C LEU A 120 -20.59 -5.05 8.08
N ARG A 121 -20.99 -4.03 7.30
CA ARG A 121 -20.20 -2.80 7.13
C ARG A 121 -20.03 -2.08 8.47
N LYS A 122 -21.13 -1.91 9.23
CA LYS A 122 -21.12 -1.29 10.55
C LYS A 122 -20.22 -2.06 11.52
N GLU A 123 -20.36 -3.37 11.58
CA GLU A 123 -19.54 -4.22 12.44
C GLU A 123 -18.06 -4.20 12.04
N GLY A 124 -17.77 -4.25 10.74
CA GLY A 124 -16.41 -4.13 10.22
C GLY A 124 -15.75 -2.81 10.61
N TRP A 125 -16.47 -1.69 10.56
CA TRP A 125 -15.96 -0.40 11.02
C TRP A 125 -15.71 -0.38 12.54
N ARG A 126 -16.61 -0.96 13.34
CA ARG A 126 -16.44 -1.08 14.79
C ARG A 126 -15.18 -1.88 15.14
N LEU A 127 -15.05 -3.09 14.61
CA LEU A 127 -13.89 -3.95 14.83
C LEU A 127 -12.60 -3.29 14.33
N ARG A 128 -12.65 -2.59 13.20
CA ARG A 128 -11.50 -1.83 12.70
C ARG A 128 -11.09 -0.73 13.67
N ALA A 129 -12.04 0.03 14.21
CA ALA A 129 -11.75 1.10 15.18
C ALA A 129 -11.13 0.53 16.48
N GLU A 130 -11.68 -0.56 17.01
CA GLU A 130 -11.14 -1.25 18.20
C GLU A 130 -9.70 -1.74 17.98
N ASN A 131 -9.40 -2.27 16.78
CA ASN A 131 -8.07 -2.77 16.43
C ASN A 131 -7.06 -1.69 15.99
N LEU A 132 -7.50 -0.42 15.81
CA LEU A 132 -6.61 0.69 15.46
C LEU A 132 -5.98 1.37 16.68
N THR A 133 -6.19 0.83 17.89
CA THR A 133 -5.58 1.33 19.12
C THR A 133 -4.05 1.28 19.03
N PRO A 134 -3.33 2.39 19.32
CA PRO A 134 -1.88 2.49 19.10
C PRO A 134 -1.03 1.44 19.83
N ASP A 135 -1.54 0.91 20.95
CA ASP A 135 -0.77 0.04 21.84
C ASP A 135 -0.61 -1.39 21.32
N VAL A 136 -1.49 -1.85 20.41
CA VAL A 136 -1.45 -3.22 19.83
C VAL A 136 -1.44 -3.23 18.30
N ARG A 137 -1.47 -2.04 17.68
CA ARG A 137 -1.55 -1.87 16.24
C ARG A 137 -0.30 -2.44 15.57
N GLY A 138 -0.49 -3.45 14.72
CA GLY A 138 0.59 -4.14 13.99
C GLY A 138 1.14 -5.38 14.70
N ILE A 139 0.93 -5.51 16.01
CA ILE A 139 1.46 -6.63 16.81
C ILE A 139 0.51 -7.83 16.78
N ALA A 140 -0.80 -7.60 16.82
CA ALA A 140 -1.80 -8.66 16.92
C ALA A 140 -1.82 -9.63 15.70
N GLY A 141 -1.25 -9.21 14.56
CA GLY A 141 -1.14 -10.04 13.36
C GLY A 141 0.13 -10.90 13.29
N CYS A 142 1.06 -10.74 14.23
CA CYS A 142 2.32 -11.48 14.25
C CYS A 142 2.10 -12.90 14.78
N ARG A 143 2.69 -13.89 14.11
CA ARG A 143 2.64 -15.31 14.49
C ARG A 143 3.77 -15.65 15.47
N VAL A 144 3.80 -14.93 16.59
CA VAL A 144 4.80 -15.10 17.65
C VAL A 144 4.13 -15.21 19.01
N SER A 145 4.80 -15.87 19.97
CA SER A 145 4.37 -15.80 21.37
C SER A 145 4.69 -14.41 21.91
N LEU A 146 3.66 -13.68 22.34
CA LEU A 146 3.80 -12.31 22.80
C LEU A 146 4.26 -12.28 24.25
N LEU A 147 5.58 -12.34 24.47
CA LEU A 147 6.16 -12.26 25.81
C LEU A 147 6.07 -10.82 26.35
N PRO A 148 5.77 -10.61 27.64
CA PRO A 148 5.57 -9.27 28.21
C PRO A 148 6.74 -8.30 28.00
N HIS A 149 7.98 -8.78 28.10
CA HIS A 149 9.17 -7.94 27.88
C HIS A 149 9.29 -7.50 26.40
N GLN A 150 9.02 -8.40 25.45
CA GLN A 150 9.06 -8.09 24.02
C GLN A 150 7.96 -7.09 23.63
N LEU A 151 6.76 -7.24 24.20
CA LEU A 151 5.67 -6.28 24.03
C LEU A 151 6.04 -4.90 24.59
N TYR A 152 6.69 -4.86 25.75
CA TYR A 152 7.16 -3.62 26.34
C TYR A 152 8.18 -2.91 25.43
N VAL A 153 9.15 -3.63 24.86
CA VAL A 153 10.11 -3.09 23.89
C VAL A 153 9.37 -2.55 22.67
N ALA A 154 8.54 -3.36 22.03
CA ALA A 154 7.78 -2.97 20.84
C ALA A 154 6.96 -1.69 21.07
N ARG A 155 6.22 -1.62 22.18
CA ARG A 155 5.41 -0.44 22.56
C ARG A 155 6.27 0.79 22.87
N SER A 156 7.36 0.61 23.61
CA SER A 156 8.22 1.72 24.04
C SER A 156 8.95 2.35 22.86
N VAL A 157 9.43 1.52 21.92
CA VAL A 157 10.17 1.97 20.75
C VAL A 157 9.23 2.58 19.70
N SER A 158 8.09 1.94 19.40
CA SER A 158 7.14 2.41 18.37
C SER A 158 6.44 3.73 18.68
N ARG A 159 6.40 4.14 19.96
CA ARG A 159 5.90 5.47 20.37
C ARG A 159 6.77 6.60 19.83
N ARG A 160 8.07 6.35 19.63
CA ARG A 160 8.99 7.33 19.05
C ARG A 160 8.72 7.45 17.55
N GLU A 161 8.82 8.66 17.01
CA GLU A 161 8.57 8.89 15.58
C GLU A 161 9.67 8.30 14.71
N MET A 162 10.93 8.50 15.11
CA MET A 162 12.12 8.01 14.43
C MET A 162 13.04 7.33 15.46
N PRO A 163 12.78 6.05 15.82
CA PRO A 163 13.51 5.39 16.88
C PRO A 163 14.94 5.05 16.44
N ARG A 164 15.93 5.46 17.22
CA ARG A 164 17.31 4.95 17.17
C ARG A 164 17.59 4.23 18.50
N VAL A 165 17.68 2.91 18.50
CA VAL A 165 17.71 2.06 19.71
C VAL A 165 18.70 0.92 19.56
N LEU A 166 19.39 0.59 20.65
CA LEU A 166 20.22 -0.61 20.79
C LEU A 166 19.45 -1.65 21.63
N LEU A 167 19.21 -2.83 21.07
CA LEU A 167 18.69 -4.01 21.75
C LEU A 167 19.87 -4.89 22.15
N ALA A 168 20.19 -4.91 23.45
CA ALA A 168 21.42 -5.50 24.00
C ALA A 168 21.15 -6.62 25.02
N ASP A 169 20.02 -7.30 24.89
CA ASP A 169 19.59 -8.34 25.84
C ASP A 169 20.56 -9.54 25.86
N GLU A 170 20.30 -10.55 26.68
CA GLU A 170 21.05 -11.81 26.63
C GLU A 170 20.79 -12.61 25.34
N VAL A 171 21.72 -13.49 25.00
CA VAL A 171 21.58 -14.42 23.86
C VAL A 171 20.34 -15.30 24.08
N GLY A 172 19.50 -15.42 23.05
CA GLY A 172 18.31 -16.28 23.10
C GLY A 172 17.04 -15.65 23.66
N LEU A 173 17.07 -14.39 24.14
CA LEU A 173 15.87 -13.67 24.59
C LEU A 173 14.96 -13.18 23.44
N GLY A 174 15.37 -13.39 22.18
CA GLY A 174 14.52 -13.13 21.02
C GLY A 174 14.62 -11.71 20.48
N LYS A 175 15.81 -11.10 20.46
CA LYS A 175 16.06 -9.78 19.85
C LYS A 175 15.51 -9.66 18.43
N THR A 176 15.66 -10.71 17.61
CA THR A 176 15.09 -10.76 16.25
C THR A 176 13.57 -10.62 16.27
N ILE A 177 12.90 -11.22 17.26
CA ILE A 177 11.44 -11.11 17.45
C ILE A 177 11.06 -9.71 17.92
N GLU A 178 11.83 -9.13 18.84
CA GLU A 178 11.61 -7.75 19.30
C GLU A 178 11.78 -6.75 18.15
N ALA A 179 12.84 -6.86 17.35
CA ALA A 179 13.05 -6.03 16.17
C ALA A 179 11.91 -6.20 15.15
N GLY A 180 11.47 -7.43 14.90
CA GLY A 180 10.31 -7.70 14.03
C GLY A 180 9.02 -7.11 14.57
N LEU A 181 8.78 -7.16 15.89
CA LEU A 181 7.62 -6.54 16.53
C LEU A 181 7.66 -5.01 16.45
N VAL A 182 8.84 -4.41 16.64
CA VAL A 182 9.06 -2.96 16.44
C VAL A 182 8.76 -2.59 14.99
N PHE A 183 9.33 -3.31 14.03
CA PHE A 183 9.08 -3.09 12.61
C PHE A 183 7.59 -3.22 12.27
N ALA A 184 6.91 -4.29 12.70
CA ALA A 184 5.49 -4.50 12.45
C ALA A 184 4.63 -3.35 13.00
N SER A 185 4.97 -2.86 14.20
CA SER A 185 4.31 -1.71 14.83
C SER A 185 4.51 -0.43 14.02
N LEU A 186 5.76 -0.10 13.67
CA LEU A 186 6.09 1.08 12.87
C LEU A 186 5.45 1.02 11.48
N ARG A 187 5.43 -0.15 10.84
CA ARG A 187 4.77 -0.36 9.54
C ARG A 187 3.27 -0.15 9.64
N ALA A 188 2.62 -0.67 10.68
CA ALA A 188 1.18 -0.49 10.89
C ALA A 188 0.80 0.98 11.18
N LEU A 189 1.74 1.76 11.72
CA LEU A 189 1.64 3.21 11.90
C LEU A 189 2.00 4.01 10.63
N GLY A 190 2.44 3.36 9.56
CA GLY A 190 2.89 4.01 8.32
C GLY A 190 4.25 4.70 8.42
N ARG A 191 5.05 4.37 9.44
CA ARG A 191 6.36 4.99 9.73
C ARG A 191 7.56 4.22 9.21
N ALA A 192 7.39 2.97 8.80
CA ALA A 192 8.45 2.11 8.26
C ALA A 192 7.99 1.44 6.96
N SER A 193 8.05 2.18 5.86
CA SER A 193 7.69 1.66 4.53
C SER A 193 8.92 1.20 3.77
N ARG A 194 10.04 1.96 3.84
CA ARG A 194 11.34 1.58 3.29
C ARG A 194 12.26 1.06 4.39
N VAL A 195 12.59 -0.23 4.36
CA VAL A 195 13.37 -0.89 5.42
C VAL A 195 14.56 -1.65 4.85
N LEU A 196 15.72 -1.42 5.44
CA LEU A 196 16.95 -2.13 5.14
C LEU A 196 17.37 -2.93 6.37
N ILE A 197 17.62 -4.22 6.17
CA ILE A 197 18.13 -5.13 7.20
C ILE A 197 19.51 -5.60 6.75
N VAL A 198 20.54 -5.27 7.53
CA VAL A 198 21.93 -5.68 7.28
C VAL A 198 22.35 -6.66 8.37
N VAL A 199 22.77 -7.85 7.97
CA VAL A 199 23.06 -8.95 8.89
C VAL A 199 24.32 -9.68 8.43
N PRO A 200 25.01 -10.46 9.27
CA PRO A 200 26.04 -11.38 8.80
C PRO A 200 25.49 -12.34 7.73
N GLU A 201 26.32 -12.73 6.75
CA GLU A 201 25.94 -13.61 5.65
C GLU A 201 25.18 -14.88 6.12
N ALA A 202 25.64 -15.47 7.22
CA ALA A 202 25.06 -16.67 7.83
C ALA A 202 23.60 -16.49 8.32
N LEU A 203 23.19 -15.26 8.65
CA LEU A 203 21.87 -14.98 9.23
C LEU A 203 20.84 -14.48 8.21
N LYS A 204 21.23 -14.16 6.96
CA LYS A 204 20.32 -13.65 5.91
C LYS A 204 19.07 -14.52 5.73
N ASN A 205 19.27 -15.83 5.59
CA ASN A 205 18.18 -16.80 5.39
C ASN A 205 17.27 -16.91 6.60
N GLN A 206 17.84 -16.87 7.82
CA GLN A 206 17.05 -16.90 9.04
C GLN A 206 16.15 -15.67 9.12
N TRP A 207 16.70 -14.47 8.89
CA TRP A 207 15.93 -13.23 8.89
C TRP A 207 14.81 -13.22 7.86
N LEU A 208 15.09 -13.66 6.63
CA LEU A 208 14.05 -13.75 5.59
C LEU A 208 12.91 -14.67 6.03
N VAL A 209 13.23 -15.86 6.56
CA VAL A 209 12.23 -16.84 7.00
C VAL A 209 11.44 -16.31 8.20
N GLU A 210 12.09 -15.62 9.14
CA GLU A 210 11.41 -15.02 10.29
C GLU A 210 10.46 -13.90 9.86
N MET A 211 10.92 -12.95 9.03
CA MET A 211 10.07 -11.87 8.49
C MET A 211 8.86 -12.43 7.75
N TYR A 212 9.08 -13.45 6.91
CA TYR A 212 7.99 -14.08 6.16
C TYR A 212 7.01 -14.84 7.06
N ARG A 213 7.51 -15.80 7.85
CA ARG A 213 6.63 -16.74 8.60
C ARG A 213 6.01 -16.11 9.83
N ARG A 214 6.74 -15.24 10.53
CA ARG A 214 6.30 -14.68 11.82
C ARG A 214 5.62 -13.33 11.64
N PHE A 215 6.05 -12.53 10.68
CA PHE A 215 5.54 -11.17 10.49
C PHE A 215 4.69 -11.00 9.23
N ASN A 216 4.59 -12.03 8.37
CA ASN A 216 3.92 -11.99 7.06
C ASN A 216 4.49 -10.89 6.14
N GLU A 217 5.79 -10.64 6.22
CA GLU A 217 6.47 -9.58 5.47
C GLU A 217 7.47 -10.20 4.49
N MET A 218 7.32 -9.83 3.22
CA MET A 218 8.22 -10.24 2.14
C MET A 218 9.33 -9.20 2.01
N PHE A 219 10.57 -9.66 2.18
CA PHE A 219 11.78 -8.88 1.91
C PHE A 219 12.47 -9.44 0.67
N THR A 220 13.06 -8.54 -0.12
CA THR A 220 13.98 -8.91 -1.20
C THR A 220 15.32 -9.23 -0.56
N MET A 221 15.73 -10.49 -0.60
CA MET A 221 17.10 -10.86 -0.25
C MET A 221 18.02 -10.48 -1.41
N LEU A 222 19.05 -9.69 -1.13
CA LEU A 222 20.03 -9.26 -2.11
C LEU A 222 21.37 -9.98 -1.94
N ASP A 223 21.86 -10.42 -3.09
CA ASP A 223 23.23 -10.78 -3.38
C ASP A 223 23.59 -10.17 -4.75
N GLU A 224 24.85 -10.28 -5.17
CA GLU A 224 25.29 -9.64 -6.41
C GLU A 224 24.63 -10.25 -7.65
N ALA A 225 24.35 -11.56 -7.64
CA ALA A 225 23.70 -12.22 -8.77
C ALA A 225 22.26 -11.69 -8.95
N ARG A 226 21.52 -11.54 -7.85
CA ARG A 226 20.16 -11.02 -7.84
C ARG A 226 20.11 -9.54 -8.20
N ALA A 227 21.02 -8.74 -7.64
CA ALA A 227 21.10 -7.31 -7.94
C ALA A 227 21.37 -7.08 -9.43
N ALA A 228 22.38 -7.75 -9.99
CA ALA A 228 22.73 -7.62 -11.40
C ALA A 228 21.63 -8.12 -12.35
N ASP A 229 20.86 -9.15 -11.98
CA ASP A 229 19.76 -9.68 -12.80
C ASP A 229 18.56 -8.70 -12.85
N GLU A 230 18.18 -8.16 -11.70
CA GLU A 230 17.08 -7.18 -11.64
C GLU A 230 17.45 -5.86 -12.32
N GLU A 231 18.69 -5.39 -12.19
CA GLU A 231 19.16 -4.17 -12.86
C GLU A 231 19.23 -4.31 -14.37
N LYS A 232 19.63 -5.48 -14.88
CA LYS A 232 19.57 -5.75 -16.33
C LYS A 232 18.14 -5.70 -16.86
N THR A 233 17.18 -6.08 -16.03
CA THR A 233 15.77 -6.15 -16.40
C THR A 233 15.09 -4.79 -16.30
N THR A 234 15.37 -4.04 -15.24
CA THR A 234 14.65 -2.81 -14.88
C THR A 234 15.40 -1.54 -15.28
N GLY A 235 16.73 -1.61 -15.42
CA GLY A 235 17.61 -0.46 -15.64
C GLY A 235 17.83 0.39 -14.39
N GLU A 236 17.31 0.00 -13.23
CA GLU A 236 17.37 0.75 -11.98
C GLU A 236 17.92 -0.12 -10.85
N SER A 237 18.61 0.51 -9.87
CA SER A 237 19.11 -0.21 -8.70
C SER A 237 17.99 -0.84 -7.90
N VAL A 238 18.23 -2.05 -7.40
CA VAL A 238 17.26 -2.76 -6.56
C VAL A 238 17.00 -2.02 -5.25
N PHE A 239 17.97 -1.25 -4.75
CA PHE A 239 17.77 -0.41 -3.56
C PHE A 239 16.75 0.70 -3.80
N LEU A 240 16.63 1.21 -5.03
CA LEU A 240 15.62 2.20 -5.41
C LEU A 240 14.23 1.54 -5.53
N SER A 241 14.14 0.47 -6.32
CA SER A 241 12.87 -0.17 -6.70
C SER A 241 12.24 -0.99 -5.57
N ALA A 242 13.05 -1.69 -4.76
CA ALA A 242 12.58 -2.46 -3.63
C ALA A 242 12.33 -1.57 -2.40
N ARG A 243 11.25 -1.87 -1.67
CA ARG A 243 10.93 -1.18 -0.40
C ARG A 243 11.50 -1.88 0.82
N ARG A 244 11.77 -3.18 0.74
CA ARG A 244 12.19 -4.00 1.89
C ARG A 244 13.30 -4.90 1.45
N VAL A 245 14.49 -4.67 1.97
CA VAL A 245 15.72 -5.33 1.53
C VAL A 245 16.42 -5.98 2.72
N ILE A 246 16.89 -7.21 2.52
CA ILE A 246 17.83 -7.88 3.43
C ILE A 246 19.11 -8.12 2.64
N CYS A 247 20.25 -7.67 3.16
CA CYS A 247 21.56 -7.94 2.59
C CYS A 247 22.59 -8.20 3.70
N SER A 248 23.80 -8.59 3.30
CA SER A 248 24.89 -8.83 4.24
C SER A 248 25.94 -7.74 4.26
N PHE A 249 26.68 -7.66 5.37
CA PHE A 249 27.87 -6.80 5.45
C PHE A 249 28.89 -7.20 4.40
N GLU A 250 29.16 -8.50 4.24
CA GLU A 250 30.11 -9.04 3.28
C GLU A 250 29.75 -8.64 1.83
N PHE A 251 28.46 -8.64 1.50
CA PHE A 251 27.98 -8.17 0.19
C PHE A 251 28.24 -6.68 -0.03
N LEU A 252 27.94 -5.83 0.97
CA LEU A 252 28.13 -4.38 0.84
C LEU A 252 29.61 -4.00 0.83
N LEU A 253 30.44 -4.65 1.64
CA LEU A 253 31.88 -4.43 1.70
C LEU A 253 32.59 -4.90 0.44
N GLY A 254 32.17 -6.03 -0.13
CA GLY A 254 32.71 -6.56 -1.38
C GLY A 254 32.34 -5.74 -2.62
N ASN A 255 31.31 -4.89 -2.54
CA ASN A 255 30.78 -4.16 -3.69
C ASN A 255 30.51 -2.68 -3.32
N PRO A 256 31.52 -1.80 -3.43
CA PRO A 256 31.40 -0.38 -3.09
C PRO A 256 30.28 0.36 -3.84
N ASP A 257 30.02 -0.02 -5.09
CA ASP A 257 28.92 0.55 -5.89
C ASP A 257 27.55 0.24 -5.24
N ARG A 258 27.37 -0.97 -4.70
CA ARG A 258 26.15 -1.37 -3.97
C ARG A 258 25.96 -0.58 -2.69
N LEU A 259 27.05 -0.30 -1.98
CA LEU A 259 26.99 0.58 -0.81
C LEU A 259 26.61 2.02 -1.21
N SER A 260 27.15 2.53 -2.31
CA SER A 260 26.77 3.83 -2.84
C SER A 260 25.28 3.88 -3.23
N GLU A 261 24.76 2.86 -3.88
CA GLU A 261 23.34 2.74 -4.22
C GLU A 261 22.46 2.68 -2.95
N ALA A 262 22.84 1.86 -1.97
CA ALA A 262 22.09 1.72 -0.72
C ALA A 262 22.04 3.03 0.08
N THR A 263 23.09 3.86 -0.02
CA THR A 263 23.21 5.15 0.71
C THR A 263 22.63 6.33 -0.07
N ALA A 264 22.48 6.23 -1.39
CA ALA A 264 21.72 7.20 -2.18
C ALA A 264 20.23 7.24 -1.78
N GLU A 265 19.74 6.16 -1.16
CA GLU A 265 18.36 6.00 -0.74
C GLU A 265 18.12 6.39 0.71
N ASN A 266 16.95 6.98 0.99
CA ASN A 266 16.53 7.29 2.35
C ASN A 266 15.69 6.14 2.93
N TRP A 267 16.22 5.51 3.98
CA TRP A 267 15.54 4.43 4.69
C TRP A 267 14.71 4.97 5.85
N ASP A 268 13.48 4.49 6.00
CA ASP A 268 12.67 4.80 7.18
C ASP A 268 13.22 4.08 8.42
N LEU A 269 13.72 2.85 8.23
CA LEU A 269 14.25 2.01 9.28
C LEU A 269 15.44 1.20 8.77
N LEU A 270 16.58 1.33 9.44
CA LEU A 270 17.74 0.46 9.30
C LEU A 270 17.77 -0.51 10.48
N ILE A 271 17.92 -1.80 10.21
CA ILE A 271 18.13 -2.83 11.22
C ILE A 271 19.49 -3.46 10.98
N ILE A 272 20.35 -3.49 12.00
CA ILE A 272 21.66 -4.11 11.93
C ILE A 272 21.73 -5.18 13.03
N ASP A 273 21.97 -6.42 12.63
CA ASP A 273 22.15 -7.54 13.55
C ASP A 273 23.62 -7.83 13.84
N GLU A 274 23.87 -8.44 15.00
CA GLU A 274 25.21 -8.72 15.53
C GLU A 274 26.13 -7.50 15.54
N ALA A 275 25.60 -6.35 15.98
CA ALA A 275 26.32 -5.08 16.05
C ALA A 275 27.54 -5.10 16.99
N HIS A 276 27.75 -6.16 17.79
CA HIS A 276 28.99 -6.36 18.55
C HIS A 276 30.21 -6.65 17.66
N HIS A 277 30.01 -7.04 16.39
CA HIS A 277 31.09 -7.19 15.41
C HIS A 277 31.58 -5.87 14.82
N LEU A 278 30.89 -4.75 15.10
CA LEU A 278 31.33 -3.43 14.65
C LEU A 278 32.49 -2.96 15.53
N GLY A 279 33.73 -3.26 15.10
CA GLY A 279 34.94 -2.79 15.76
C GLY A 279 35.06 -1.28 15.63
N TRP A 280 34.96 -0.60 16.76
CA TRP A 280 35.19 0.84 16.85
C TRP A 280 36.54 1.09 17.51
N ASP A 281 37.47 1.64 16.73
CA ASP A 281 38.67 2.30 17.22
C ASP A 281 38.56 3.80 16.90
N VAL A 282 39.15 4.64 17.77
CA VAL A 282 39.17 6.10 17.61
C VAL A 282 40.05 6.52 16.44
N GLU A 283 41.12 5.78 16.17
CA GLU A 283 42.11 6.13 15.14
C GLU A 283 41.85 5.40 13.82
N GLU A 284 41.35 4.16 13.85
CA GLU A 284 41.15 3.34 12.65
C GLU A 284 39.90 2.44 12.78
N PRO A 285 38.69 2.96 12.51
CA PRO A 285 37.47 2.17 12.61
C PRO A 285 37.39 1.11 11.52
N ASP A 286 36.85 -0.06 11.86
CA ASP A 286 36.72 -1.17 10.92
C ASP A 286 35.74 -0.85 9.77
N ALA A 287 35.93 -1.52 8.63
CA ALA A 287 35.15 -1.27 7.42
C ALA A 287 33.64 -1.53 7.64
N GLU A 288 33.29 -2.54 8.46
CA GLU A 288 31.92 -2.81 8.90
C GLU A 288 31.34 -1.61 9.66
N TRP A 289 32.11 -1.02 10.58
CA TRP A 289 31.68 0.15 11.36
C TRP A 289 31.46 1.35 10.45
N VAL A 290 32.38 1.62 9.51
CA VAL A 290 32.25 2.72 8.54
C VAL A 290 31.00 2.53 7.67
N THR A 291 30.77 1.31 7.20
CA THR A 291 29.58 0.95 6.40
C THR A 291 28.30 1.15 7.19
N ALA A 292 28.24 0.63 8.42
CA ALA A 292 27.11 0.81 9.33
C ALA A 292 26.86 2.29 9.62
N LYS A 293 27.91 3.07 9.87
CA LYS A 293 27.81 4.51 10.11
C LYS A 293 27.23 5.25 8.91
N LEU A 294 27.73 4.97 7.71
CA LEU A 294 27.28 5.59 6.47
C LEU A 294 25.80 5.32 6.19
N LEU A 295 25.36 4.07 6.34
CA LEU A 295 23.94 3.69 6.23
C LEU A 295 23.09 4.32 7.35
N SER A 296 23.65 4.44 8.55
CA SER A 296 22.96 5.07 9.67
C SER A 296 22.70 6.57 9.46
N ASP A 297 23.50 7.23 8.64
CA ASP A 297 23.33 8.65 8.31
C ASP A 297 22.25 8.86 7.25
N HIS A 298 21.98 7.84 6.43
CA HIS A 298 20.94 7.82 5.39
C HIS A 298 19.68 7.05 5.84
N SER A 299 19.50 6.90 7.16
CA SER A 299 18.32 6.27 7.74
C SER A 299 17.71 7.13 8.85
N ARG A 300 16.37 7.19 8.88
CA ARG A 300 15.62 7.96 9.88
C ARG A 300 15.56 7.21 11.22
N GLY A 301 15.22 5.92 11.16
CA GLY A 301 15.23 5.00 12.29
C GLY A 301 16.40 4.02 12.22
N LEU A 302 16.89 3.59 13.38
CA LEU A 302 17.98 2.64 13.52
C LEU A 302 17.68 1.64 14.66
N LEU A 303 17.73 0.35 14.37
CA LEU A 303 17.74 -0.71 15.38
C LEU A 303 19.06 -1.45 15.28
N LEU A 304 19.86 -1.35 16.33
CA LEU A 304 21.07 -2.15 16.49
C LEU A 304 20.72 -3.32 17.40
N LEU A 305 20.97 -4.55 16.95
CA LEU A 305 20.81 -5.74 17.76
C LEU A 305 22.19 -6.24 18.10
N THR A 306 22.43 -6.46 19.39
CA THR A 306 23.72 -6.93 19.86
C THR A 306 23.56 -7.92 21.00
N THR A 307 24.49 -8.84 21.09
CA THR A 307 24.67 -9.65 22.28
C THR A 307 25.78 -9.01 23.09
N THR A 308 25.60 -8.84 24.39
CA THR A 308 26.69 -8.39 25.26
C THR A 308 27.66 -9.56 25.43
N PRO A 309 28.91 -9.47 24.93
CA PRO A 309 29.90 -10.51 25.17
C PRO A 309 30.19 -10.57 26.68
N ARG A 310 30.32 -11.77 27.24
CA ARG A 310 30.75 -11.97 28.63
C ARG A 310 32.26 -11.89 28.76
#